data_AF-A0A9Q0RW85-F1
#
_entry.id   AF-A0A9Q0RW85-F1
#
_cell.length_a   1.000
_cell.length_b   1.000
_cell.length_c   1.000
_cell.angle_alpha   90.00
_cell.angle_beta   90.00
_cell.angle_gamma   90.00
#
_symmetry.space_group_name_H-M   'P 1'
#
loop_
_entity.id
_entity.type
_entity.pdbx_description
1 polymer ?
#
loop_
_entity_poly.entity_id
_entity_poly.type
_entity_poly.pdbx_seq_one_letter_code
_entity_poly.pdbx_strand_id
1 'polypeptide(L)'
;AEDCEAKFNGRSIHLKRGKSADRNDIYRVISQENVRDLLVPIPLNAHPSIFRVKDIERLKTAGNEYSRQEQLAKVQEYETEEIQRANRLILATKCHVIRNAQIAEKYEIEREIREEDNRLDKMMLEEREKALQLVDITEMKQKIQNAKIAEELKLQRHQRELAKLLEAERIEDEAKKIAKAITATNVEMDEQERQRKKEKQKIKMELEQFKQLSEHFKSKAFEEQRIADMKAQEYMRGKQARDKAIIRERQLKLEQQQREADALLKLQTKLLETKNEREEMCLRRNQEEKEREFRRKEKEAAIKKKALEKDLEIVRATQLKEHQKAKAIEMTRDKIEFDIALAKLMAEEAKEKEKQEKLLKEQEKYRAEIINQMKQKEFQKREKQRLERIEFMNEQEKEKERIKNIQMIIKSKIDGMRDAKIPEKFVRGCERQLQTTS
;
A
#
# COMPACT_ATOMS: atom_id res chain seq x y z
N ALA A 1 91.68 -18.84 5.37
CA ALA A 1 92.78 -19.33 4.53
C ALA A 1 93.09 -18.24 3.53
N GLU A 2 94.19 -17.49 3.58
CA GLU A 2 95.41 -17.53 4.39
C GLU A 2 95.88 -16.07 4.54
N ASP A 3 96.38 -15.71 5.72
CA ASP A 3 96.97 -14.40 5.98
C ASP A 3 98.31 -14.29 5.24
N CYS A 4 98.51 -13.20 4.50
CA CYS A 4 99.76 -12.91 3.80
C CYS A 4 100.51 -11.78 4.52
N GLU A 5 101.73 -12.07 4.99
CA GLU A 5 102.49 -11.26 5.96
C GLU A 5 103.39 -10.15 5.35
N ALA A 6 103.25 -9.82 4.06
CA ALA A 6 104.05 -8.76 3.42
C ALA A 6 103.33 -7.40 3.36
N LYS A 7 103.82 -6.41 4.12
CA LYS A 7 103.32 -5.01 4.16
C LYS A 7 104.45 -4.02 3.82
N PHE A 8 104.14 -2.97 3.04
CA PHE A 8 105.01 -1.80 2.86
C PHE A 8 104.23 -0.54 3.28
N ASN A 9 104.77 0.23 4.21
CA ASN A 9 104.11 1.40 4.83
C ASN A 9 102.65 1.14 5.31
N GLY A 10 102.43 0.02 5.99
CA GLY A 10 101.15 -0.29 6.62
C GLY A 10 100.01 -0.66 5.66
N ARG A 11 100.26 -0.84 4.36
CA ARG A 11 99.28 -1.35 3.38
C ARG A 11 99.77 -2.62 2.70
N SER A 12 98.84 -3.53 2.44
CA SER A 12 99.08 -4.83 1.78
C SER A 12 99.46 -4.63 0.29
N ILE A 13 100.44 -5.36 -0.21
CA ILE A 13 101.05 -5.11 -1.55
C ILE A 13 100.36 -5.92 -2.69
N HIS A 14 99.32 -6.69 -2.39
CA HIS A 14 98.60 -7.44 -3.43
C HIS A 14 97.29 -6.77 -3.85
N LEU A 15 97.20 -6.45 -5.14
CA LEU A 15 96.01 -5.94 -5.81
C LEU A 15 94.97 -7.07 -5.92
N LYS A 16 93.96 -7.08 -5.05
CA LYS A 16 92.75 -7.88 -5.27
C LYS A 16 92.05 -7.35 -6.53
N ARG A 17 91.88 -8.17 -7.56
CA ARG A 17 90.91 -7.92 -8.63
C ARG A 17 89.50 -8.00 -8.02
N GLY A 18 89.01 -6.88 -7.54
CA GLY A 18 87.61 -6.72 -7.14
C GLY A 18 86.74 -6.68 -8.40
N LYS A 19 85.70 -7.52 -8.40
CA LYS A 19 84.55 -7.38 -9.29
C LYS A 19 84.04 -5.94 -9.19
N SER A 20 83.92 -5.25 -10.32
CA SER A 20 83.33 -3.92 -10.41
C SER A 20 81.89 -3.99 -9.91
N ALA A 21 81.68 -3.60 -8.66
CA ALA A 21 80.36 -3.36 -8.10
C ALA A 21 79.86 -2.00 -8.60
N ASP A 22 78.79 -2.06 -9.39
CA ASP A 22 77.63 -1.17 -9.38
C ASP A 22 77.79 0.16 -8.64
N ARG A 23 78.03 1.23 -9.41
CA ARG A 23 77.50 2.55 -9.12
C ARG A 23 77.06 3.19 -10.43
N ASN A 24 75.86 2.83 -10.86
CA ASN A 24 75.11 3.62 -11.85
C ASN A 24 74.22 4.57 -11.05
N ASP A 25 74.43 5.87 -11.18
CA ASP A 25 73.58 6.87 -10.54
C ASP A 25 72.20 6.85 -11.21
N ILE A 26 71.19 6.43 -10.46
CA ILE A 26 69.78 6.37 -10.92
C ILE A 26 69.19 7.77 -10.78
N TYR A 27 68.76 8.37 -11.88
CA TYR A 27 68.00 9.62 -11.87
C TYR A 27 66.50 9.31 -11.96
N ARG A 28 65.77 9.69 -10.92
CA ARG A 28 64.31 9.52 -10.83
C ARG A 28 63.62 10.74 -11.44
N VAL A 29 62.89 10.54 -12.54
CA VAL A 29 62.08 11.60 -13.15
C VAL A 29 60.61 11.35 -12.81
N ILE A 30 59.98 12.36 -12.20
CA ILE A 30 58.58 12.30 -11.76
C ILE A 30 57.74 13.11 -12.76
N SER A 31 56.75 12.46 -13.40
CA SER A 31 55.66 13.12 -14.11
C SER A 31 54.33 12.81 -13.40
N GLN A 32 53.27 13.60 -13.67
CA GLN A 32 52.03 13.62 -12.87
C GLN A 32 51.33 12.27 -12.66
N GLU A 33 51.62 11.25 -13.47
CA GLU A 33 50.97 9.94 -13.35
C GLU A 33 51.93 8.73 -13.26
N ASN A 34 53.25 8.90 -13.36
CA ASN A 34 54.20 7.78 -13.17
C ASN A 34 55.64 8.22 -12.89
N VAL A 35 56.34 7.41 -12.09
CA VAL A 35 57.77 7.51 -11.79
C VAL A 35 58.53 6.49 -12.64
N ARG A 36 59.55 6.95 -13.39
CA ARG A 36 60.44 6.06 -14.14
C ARG A 36 61.89 6.29 -13.72
N ASP A 37 62.60 5.20 -13.46
CA ASP A 37 64.02 5.19 -13.16
C ASP A 37 64.79 4.94 -14.47
N LEU A 38 65.62 5.92 -14.89
CA LEU A 38 66.42 5.82 -16.13
C LEU A 38 67.88 5.54 -15.78
N LEU A 39 68.45 4.53 -16.45
CA LEU A 39 69.85 4.14 -16.34
C LEU A 39 70.62 4.73 -17.54
N VAL A 40 71.45 5.74 -17.30
CA VAL A 40 72.28 6.37 -18.33
C VAL A 40 73.72 5.85 -18.21
N PRO A 41 74.28 5.17 -19.22
CA PRO A 41 75.67 4.75 -19.18
C PRO A 41 76.60 5.97 -19.33
N ILE A 42 77.58 6.08 -18.43
CA ILE A 42 78.65 7.09 -18.49
C ILE A 42 79.55 6.76 -19.70
N PRO A 43 79.92 7.74 -20.54
CA PRO A 43 80.87 7.50 -21.63
C PRO A 43 82.22 7.08 -21.04
N LEU A 44 82.80 5.99 -21.58
CA LEU A 44 84.13 5.53 -21.22
C LEU A 44 85.13 6.69 -21.26
N ASN A 45 85.85 6.90 -20.16
CA ASN A 45 86.95 7.83 -20.02
C ASN A 45 87.96 7.69 -21.17
N ALA A 46 87.93 8.60 -22.14
CA ALA A 46 89.06 8.88 -23.00
C ALA A 46 89.95 9.89 -22.27
N HIS A 47 91.02 9.41 -21.62
CA HIS A 47 92.08 10.29 -21.16
C HIS A 47 92.64 11.09 -22.35
N PRO A 48 92.84 12.42 -22.26
CA PRO A 48 93.58 13.14 -23.27
C PRO A 48 95.06 12.75 -23.15
N SER A 49 95.54 11.97 -24.12
CA SER A 49 96.96 11.77 -24.31
C SER A 49 97.57 13.10 -24.75
N ILE A 50 98.51 13.63 -23.96
CA ILE A 50 99.30 14.80 -24.36
C ILE A 50 100.23 14.32 -25.48
N PHE A 51 99.83 14.53 -26.74
CA PHE A 51 100.70 14.31 -27.88
C PHE A 51 101.76 15.41 -27.92
N ARG A 52 103.04 15.03 -28.06
CA ARG A 52 104.09 16.02 -28.36
C ARG A 52 103.85 16.53 -29.77
N VAL A 53 104.20 17.78 -30.07
CA VAL A 53 104.04 18.38 -31.41
C VAL A 53 104.67 17.50 -32.51
N LYS A 54 105.79 16.82 -32.19
CA LYS A 54 106.45 15.85 -33.06
C LYS A 54 105.63 14.57 -33.34
N ASP A 55 104.79 14.14 -32.40
CA ASP A 55 103.92 12.97 -32.57
C ASP A 55 102.68 13.30 -33.40
N ILE A 56 102.19 14.54 -33.31
CA ILE A 56 101.14 15.08 -34.20
C ILE A 56 101.68 15.22 -35.63
N GLU A 57 102.92 15.65 -35.81
CA GLU A 57 103.57 15.72 -37.14
C GLU A 57 103.81 14.32 -37.72
N ARG A 58 104.17 13.33 -36.90
CA ARG A 58 104.26 11.91 -37.32
C ARG A 58 102.92 11.31 -37.71
N LEU A 59 101.85 11.63 -36.98
CA LEU A 59 100.49 11.19 -37.31
C LEU A 59 99.92 11.93 -38.53
N LYS A 60 100.30 13.20 -38.76
CA LYS A 60 99.94 13.94 -39.98
C LYS A 60 100.68 13.44 -41.22
N THR A 61 101.94 13.04 -41.08
CA THR A 61 102.74 12.44 -42.17
C THR A 61 102.36 10.98 -42.44
N ALA A 62 101.92 10.23 -41.43
CA ALA A 62 101.32 8.90 -41.61
C ALA A 62 99.87 8.95 -42.11
N GLY A 63 99.17 10.07 -41.90
CA GLY A 63 97.74 10.26 -42.21
C GLY A 63 97.46 10.87 -43.57
N ASN A 64 98.47 11.33 -44.32
CA ASN A 64 98.30 11.81 -45.68
C ASN A 64 99.56 11.56 -46.49
N GLU A 65 99.47 10.59 -47.40
CA GLU A 65 99.93 10.61 -48.80
C GLU A 65 100.14 9.16 -49.25
N TYR A 66 99.06 8.48 -49.64
CA TYR A 66 99.22 7.61 -50.81
C TYR A 66 99.58 8.56 -51.95
N SER A 67 100.75 8.38 -52.57
CA SER A 67 101.13 9.20 -53.72
C SER A 67 99.97 9.21 -54.72
N ARG A 68 99.73 10.31 -55.43
CA ARG A 68 98.69 10.38 -56.48
C ARG A 68 98.82 9.21 -57.47
N GLN A 69 100.05 8.72 -57.65
CA GLN A 69 100.38 7.51 -58.42
C GLN A 69 99.95 6.21 -57.73
N GLU A 70 100.07 6.06 -56.41
CA GLU A 70 99.57 4.89 -55.67
C GLU A 70 98.06 4.85 -55.58
N GLN A 71 97.40 6.02 -55.50
CA GLN A 71 95.94 6.10 -55.58
C GLN A 71 95.45 5.72 -56.99
N LEU A 72 96.12 6.21 -58.03
CA LEU A 72 95.84 5.82 -59.43
C LEU A 72 96.16 4.34 -59.69
N ALA A 73 97.26 3.81 -59.14
CA ALA A 73 97.63 2.40 -59.26
C ALA A 73 96.62 1.49 -58.54
N LYS A 74 96.17 1.87 -57.35
CA LYS A 74 95.08 1.14 -56.66
C LYS A 74 93.79 1.20 -57.46
N VAL A 75 93.40 2.36 -57.99
CA VAL A 75 92.21 2.51 -58.84
C VAL A 75 92.32 1.65 -60.12
N GLN A 76 93.50 1.60 -60.75
CA GLN A 76 93.78 0.74 -61.90
C GLN A 76 93.80 -0.75 -61.55
N GLU A 77 94.32 -1.13 -60.38
CA GLU A 77 94.20 -2.50 -59.83
C GLU A 77 92.72 -2.86 -59.60
N TYR A 78 91.91 -1.96 -59.02
CA TYR A 78 90.46 -2.14 -58.85
C TYR A 78 89.69 -2.24 -60.17
N GLU A 79 90.23 -1.72 -61.27
CA GLU A 79 89.66 -1.83 -62.62
C GLU A 79 89.97 -3.17 -63.31
N THR A 80 90.85 -4.00 -62.76
CA THR A 80 91.09 -5.35 -63.30
C THR A 80 89.84 -6.24 -63.15
N GLU A 81 89.48 -7.00 -64.19
CA GLU A 81 88.26 -7.82 -64.20
C GLU A 81 88.19 -8.87 -63.07
N GLU A 82 89.34 -9.29 -62.56
CA GLU A 82 89.49 -10.25 -61.46
C GLU A 82 89.11 -9.62 -60.11
N ILE A 83 89.53 -8.38 -59.84
CA ILE A 83 89.17 -7.66 -58.61
C ILE A 83 87.69 -7.29 -58.61
N GLN A 84 87.11 -6.93 -59.76
CA GLN A 84 85.66 -6.72 -59.86
C GLN A 84 84.86 -8.01 -59.63
N ARG A 85 85.33 -9.17 -60.11
CA ARG A 85 84.72 -10.48 -59.83
C ARG A 85 84.80 -10.83 -58.34
N ALA A 86 85.95 -10.62 -57.71
CA ALA A 86 86.13 -10.81 -56.27
C ALA A 86 85.21 -9.89 -55.46
N ASN A 87 85.08 -8.61 -55.82
CA ASN A 87 84.18 -7.66 -55.14
C ASN A 87 82.70 -8.04 -55.28
N ARG A 88 82.27 -8.54 -56.45
CA ARG A 88 80.91 -9.09 -56.63
C ARG A 88 80.67 -10.31 -55.75
N LEU A 89 81.63 -11.23 -55.67
CA LEU A 89 81.54 -12.41 -54.81
C LEU A 89 81.52 -12.03 -53.33
N ILE A 90 82.38 -11.10 -52.89
CA ILE A 90 82.40 -10.58 -51.52
C ILE A 90 81.08 -9.91 -51.17
N LEU A 91 80.50 -9.11 -52.08
CA LEU A 91 79.21 -8.47 -51.86
C LEU A 91 78.08 -9.50 -51.76
N ALA A 92 78.04 -10.51 -52.65
CA ALA A 92 77.07 -11.60 -52.58
C ALA A 92 77.19 -12.38 -51.26
N THR A 93 78.41 -12.70 -50.82
CA THR A 93 78.68 -13.36 -49.54
C THR A 93 78.24 -12.49 -48.36
N LYS A 94 78.49 -11.18 -48.39
CA LYS A 94 78.00 -10.23 -47.36
C LYS A 94 76.47 -10.22 -47.30
N CYS A 95 75.79 -10.16 -48.45
CA CYS A 95 74.33 -10.25 -48.52
C CYS A 95 73.80 -11.59 -48.00
N HIS A 96 74.47 -12.71 -48.30
CA HIS A 96 74.12 -14.03 -47.77
C HIS A 96 74.29 -14.12 -46.25
N VAL A 97 75.37 -13.57 -45.70
CA VAL A 97 75.61 -13.53 -44.24
C VAL A 97 74.53 -12.71 -43.55
N ILE A 98 74.19 -11.52 -44.08
CA ILE A 98 73.13 -10.67 -43.54
C ILE A 98 71.77 -11.38 -43.63
N ARG A 99 71.46 -12.01 -44.76
CA ARG A 99 70.21 -12.76 -44.93
C ARG A 99 70.10 -13.92 -43.95
N ASN A 100 71.18 -14.67 -43.74
CA ASN A 100 71.20 -15.76 -42.77
C ASN A 100 71.02 -15.25 -41.33
N ALA A 101 71.65 -14.12 -40.98
CA ALA A 101 71.44 -13.47 -39.69
C ALA A 101 69.98 -13.01 -39.50
N GLN A 102 69.37 -12.41 -40.52
CA GLN A 102 67.95 -12.01 -40.49
C GLN A 102 67.00 -13.20 -40.39
N ILE A 103 67.31 -14.32 -41.05
CA ILE A 103 66.52 -15.56 -40.94
C ILE A 103 66.62 -16.12 -39.51
N ALA A 104 67.82 -16.12 -38.91
CA ALA A 104 68.00 -16.55 -37.52
C ALA A 104 67.25 -15.66 -36.53
N GLU A 105 67.36 -14.33 -36.68
CA GLU A 105 66.63 -13.34 -35.87
C GLU A 105 65.11 -13.52 -35.99
N LYS A 106 64.59 -13.76 -37.21
CA LYS A 106 63.18 -14.06 -37.42
C LYS A 106 62.73 -15.31 -36.66
N TYR A 107 63.52 -16.39 -36.66
CA TYR A 107 63.18 -17.60 -35.91
C TYR A 107 63.23 -17.39 -34.39
N GLU A 108 64.16 -16.58 -33.89
CA GLU A 108 64.21 -16.21 -32.48
C GLU A 108 62.98 -15.39 -32.08
N ILE A 109 62.59 -14.39 -32.87
CA ILE A 109 61.37 -13.60 -32.66
C ILE A 109 60.12 -14.49 -32.68
N GLU A 110 60.01 -15.40 -33.66
CA GLU A 110 58.87 -16.35 -33.72
C GLU A 110 58.83 -17.28 -32.50
N ARG A 111 59.99 -17.66 -31.95
CA ARG A 111 60.05 -18.48 -30.73
C ARG A 111 59.58 -17.68 -29.51
N GLU A 112 60.06 -16.46 -29.34
CA GLU A 112 59.67 -15.58 -28.24
C GLU A 112 58.18 -15.24 -28.28
N ILE A 113 57.63 -14.93 -29.46
CA ILE A 113 56.18 -14.71 -29.64
C ILE A 113 55.40 -15.95 -29.20
N ARG A 114 55.82 -17.15 -29.64
CA ARG A 114 55.14 -18.39 -29.27
C ARG A 114 55.23 -18.70 -27.77
N GLU A 115 56.35 -18.38 -27.13
CA GLU A 115 56.53 -18.54 -25.69
C GLU A 115 55.59 -17.59 -24.90
N GLU A 116 55.47 -16.34 -25.33
CA GLU A 116 54.59 -15.36 -24.69
C GLU A 116 53.10 -15.67 -24.97
N ASP A 117 52.73 -16.09 -26.18
CA ASP A 117 51.37 -16.55 -26.50
C ASP A 117 50.97 -17.73 -25.58
N ASN A 118 51.85 -18.72 -25.43
CA ASN A 118 51.62 -19.85 -24.52
C ASN A 118 51.48 -19.41 -23.05
N ARG A 119 52.20 -18.37 -22.63
CA ARG A 119 52.10 -17.82 -21.28
C ARG A 119 50.78 -17.09 -21.08
N LEU A 120 50.35 -16.29 -22.06
CA LEU A 120 49.07 -15.59 -22.03
C LEU A 120 47.89 -16.57 -22.03
N ASP A 121 47.96 -17.64 -22.83
CA ASP A 121 46.94 -18.69 -22.86
C ASP A 121 46.79 -19.37 -21.49
N LYS A 122 47.92 -19.68 -20.82
CA LYS A 122 47.90 -20.23 -19.45
C LYS A 122 47.24 -19.26 -18.47
N MET A 123 47.60 -17.98 -18.51
CA MET A 123 46.95 -16.97 -17.66
C MET A 123 45.45 -16.86 -17.93
N MET A 124 45.02 -16.90 -19.19
CA MET A 124 43.59 -16.86 -19.53
C MET A 124 42.83 -18.10 -19.03
N LEU A 125 43.43 -19.28 -19.10
CA LEU A 125 42.83 -20.50 -18.57
C LEU A 125 42.70 -20.44 -17.04
N GLU A 126 43.73 -19.98 -16.34
CA GLU A 126 43.69 -19.79 -14.88
C GLU A 126 42.61 -18.78 -14.47
N GLU A 127 42.50 -17.64 -15.16
CA GLU A 127 41.46 -16.65 -14.89
C GLU A 127 40.05 -17.20 -15.19
N ARG A 128 39.92 -18.00 -16.25
CA ARG A 128 38.66 -18.69 -16.56
C ARG A 128 38.27 -19.68 -15.47
N GLU A 129 39.22 -20.47 -14.96
CA GLU A 129 38.98 -21.41 -13.87
C GLU A 129 38.56 -20.69 -12.59
N LYS A 130 39.23 -19.59 -12.24
CA LYS A 130 38.84 -18.74 -11.10
C LYS A 130 37.42 -18.17 -11.28
N ALA A 131 37.08 -17.71 -12.48
CA ALA A 131 35.74 -17.20 -12.77
C ALA A 131 34.67 -18.28 -12.61
N LEU A 132 34.93 -19.50 -13.09
CA LEU A 132 34.01 -20.64 -12.91
C LEU A 132 33.84 -20.99 -11.43
N GLN A 133 34.93 -21.06 -10.66
CA GLN A 133 34.87 -21.32 -9.22
C GLN A 133 34.04 -20.27 -8.47
N LEU A 134 34.16 -19.00 -8.84
CA LEU A 134 33.34 -17.93 -8.26
C LEU A 134 31.85 -18.13 -8.56
N VAL A 135 31.51 -18.51 -9.79
CA VAL A 135 30.12 -18.83 -10.17
C VAL A 135 29.61 -20.00 -9.33
N ASP A 136 30.35 -21.10 -9.23
CA ASP A 136 29.96 -22.27 -8.44
C ASP A 136 29.72 -21.92 -6.97
N ILE A 137 30.58 -21.09 -6.37
CA ILE A 137 30.41 -20.61 -4.99
C ILE A 137 29.13 -19.79 -4.86
N THR A 138 28.81 -18.93 -5.82
CA THR A 138 27.57 -18.13 -5.79
C THR A 138 26.34 -19.01 -5.94
N GLU A 139 26.35 -20.00 -6.82
CA GLU A 139 25.26 -20.95 -6.99
C GLU A 139 25.03 -21.79 -5.72
N MET A 140 26.10 -22.26 -5.08
CA MET A 140 26.00 -23.00 -3.82
C MET A 140 25.41 -22.14 -2.71
N LYS A 141 25.81 -20.86 -2.60
CA LYS A 141 25.20 -19.92 -1.65
C LYS A 141 23.70 -19.73 -1.90
N GLN A 142 23.30 -19.58 -3.17
CA GLN A 142 21.89 -19.45 -3.54
C GLN A 142 21.11 -20.73 -3.21
N LYS A 143 21.65 -21.92 -3.51
CA LYS A 143 21.02 -23.21 -3.16
C LYS A 143 20.79 -23.33 -1.65
N ILE A 144 21.78 -22.96 -0.84
CA ILE A 144 21.65 -22.96 0.62
C ILE A 144 20.59 -21.97 1.10
N GLN A 145 20.56 -20.75 0.56
CA GLN A 145 19.55 -19.75 0.90
C GLN A 145 18.14 -20.23 0.54
N ASN A 146 17.97 -20.77 -0.67
CA ASN A 146 16.70 -21.32 -1.14
C ASN A 146 16.24 -22.48 -0.26
N ALA A 147 17.15 -23.36 0.17
CA ALA A 147 16.84 -24.44 1.10
C ALA A 147 16.36 -23.91 2.46
N LYS A 148 17.01 -22.88 3.01
CA LYS A 148 16.57 -22.24 4.27
C LYS A 148 15.18 -21.64 4.15
N ILE A 149 14.93 -20.89 3.07
CA ILE A 149 13.61 -20.30 2.81
C ILE A 149 12.54 -21.40 2.67
N ALA A 150 12.86 -22.51 1.99
CA ALA A 150 11.94 -23.62 1.85
C ALA A 150 11.60 -24.26 3.22
N GLU A 151 12.57 -24.44 4.10
CA GLU A 151 12.33 -24.94 5.46
C GLU A 151 11.50 -23.96 6.31
N GLU A 152 11.76 -22.66 6.22
CA GLU A 152 10.95 -21.64 6.90
C GLU A 152 9.49 -21.66 6.40
N LEU A 153 9.28 -21.79 5.09
CA LEU A 153 7.94 -21.89 4.51
C LEU A 153 7.21 -23.16 4.95
N LYS A 154 7.92 -24.29 5.09
CA LYS A 154 7.35 -25.53 5.65
C LYS A 154 6.92 -25.32 7.10
N LEU A 155 7.76 -24.68 7.92
CA LEU A 155 7.43 -24.38 9.30
C LEU A 155 6.21 -23.46 9.41
N GLN A 156 6.16 -22.39 8.61
CA GLN A 156 5.01 -21.48 8.55
C GLN A 156 3.73 -22.20 8.11
N ARG A 157 3.81 -23.09 7.11
CA ARG A 157 2.66 -23.90 6.69
C ARG A 157 2.16 -24.76 7.84
N HIS A 158 3.07 -25.43 8.55
CA HIS A 158 2.71 -26.28 9.67
C HIS A 158 2.07 -25.47 10.81
N GLN A 159 2.62 -24.30 11.15
CA GLN A 159 2.01 -23.39 12.14
C GLN A 159 0.60 -22.95 11.74
N ARG A 160 0.38 -22.63 10.45
CA ARG A 160 -0.96 -22.29 9.94
C ARG A 160 -1.93 -23.46 10.02
N GLU A 161 -1.47 -24.68 9.74
CA GLU A 161 -2.29 -25.89 9.87
C GLU A 161 -2.67 -26.14 11.34
N LEU A 162 -1.74 -26.02 12.27
CA LEU A 162 -2.01 -26.14 13.70
C LEU A 162 -3.00 -25.07 14.18
N ALA A 163 -2.84 -23.82 13.74
CA ALA A 163 -3.78 -22.75 14.09
C ALA A 163 -5.20 -23.03 13.56
N LYS A 164 -5.33 -23.58 12.35
CA LYS A 164 -6.62 -24.00 11.80
C LYS A 164 -7.25 -25.14 12.61
N LEU A 165 -6.46 -26.11 13.06
CA LEU A 165 -6.96 -27.21 13.88
C LEU A 165 -7.44 -26.73 15.26
N LEU A 166 -6.67 -25.86 15.91
CA LEU A 166 -7.06 -25.22 17.18
C LEU A 166 -8.36 -24.43 17.05
N GLU A 167 -8.51 -23.66 15.97
CA GLU A 167 -9.73 -22.90 15.73
C GLU A 167 -10.93 -23.82 15.46
N ALA A 168 -10.73 -24.92 14.73
CA ALA A 168 -11.78 -25.92 14.52
C ALA A 168 -12.20 -26.56 15.86
N GLU A 169 -11.26 -26.91 16.73
CA GLU A 169 -11.54 -27.44 18.07
C GLU A 169 -12.33 -26.43 18.92
N ARG A 170 -11.96 -25.15 18.86
CA ARG A 170 -12.70 -24.07 19.54
C ARG A 170 -14.15 -23.99 19.08
N ILE A 171 -14.38 -24.02 17.76
CA ILE A 171 -15.72 -23.98 17.17
C ILE A 171 -16.53 -25.21 17.59
N GLU A 172 -15.92 -26.40 17.61
CA GLU A 172 -16.60 -27.62 18.07
C GLU A 172 -17.00 -27.54 19.54
N ASP A 173 -16.16 -26.99 20.40
CA ASP A 173 -16.46 -26.83 21.81
C ASP A 173 -17.52 -25.76 22.08
N GLU A 174 -17.51 -24.67 21.33
CA GLU A 174 -18.60 -23.68 21.33
C GLU A 174 -19.91 -24.32 20.85
N ALA A 175 -19.88 -25.12 19.78
CA ALA A 175 -21.04 -25.83 19.29
C ALA A 175 -21.60 -26.82 20.34
N LYS A 176 -20.74 -27.55 21.06
CA LYS A 176 -21.15 -28.42 22.18
C LYS A 176 -21.81 -27.63 23.31
N LYS A 177 -21.28 -26.46 23.67
CA LYS A 177 -21.86 -25.59 24.72
C LYS A 177 -23.24 -25.07 24.29
N ILE A 178 -23.36 -24.61 23.05
CA ILE A 178 -24.63 -24.14 22.49
C ILE A 178 -25.65 -25.27 22.45
N ALA A 179 -25.26 -26.46 21.97
CA ALA A 179 -26.14 -27.63 21.96
C ALA A 179 -26.65 -27.97 23.36
N LYS A 180 -25.78 -27.96 24.38
CA LYS A 180 -26.18 -28.17 25.78
C LYS A 180 -27.18 -27.11 26.26
N ALA A 181 -26.95 -25.84 25.96
CA ALA A 181 -27.86 -24.76 26.32
C ALA A 181 -29.23 -24.90 25.64
N ILE A 182 -29.26 -25.28 24.35
CA ILE A 182 -30.50 -25.55 23.62
C ILE A 182 -31.24 -26.74 24.24
N THR A 183 -30.54 -27.82 24.59
CA THR A 183 -31.19 -28.96 25.24
C THR A 183 -31.78 -28.60 26.60
N ALA A 184 -31.08 -27.80 27.41
CA ALA A 184 -31.59 -27.35 28.71
C ALA A 184 -32.84 -26.47 28.58
N THR A 185 -32.81 -25.48 27.68
CA THR A 185 -33.96 -24.60 27.43
C THR A 185 -35.18 -25.36 26.89
N ASN A 186 -34.97 -26.33 26.00
CA ASN A 186 -36.06 -27.18 25.51
C ASN A 186 -36.69 -28.02 26.64
N VAL A 187 -35.87 -28.57 27.54
CA VAL A 187 -36.38 -29.32 28.71
C VAL A 187 -37.20 -28.40 29.63
N GLU A 188 -36.71 -27.20 29.92
CA GLU A 188 -37.46 -26.21 30.72
C GLU A 188 -38.79 -25.81 30.06
N MET A 189 -38.78 -25.60 28.73
CA MET A 189 -40.00 -25.31 27.97
C MET A 189 -41.01 -26.46 28.03
N ASP A 190 -40.57 -27.70 27.87
CA ASP A 190 -41.41 -28.89 27.97
C ASP A 190 -42.04 -29.02 29.36
N GLU A 191 -41.27 -28.73 30.42
CA GLU A 191 -41.76 -28.73 31.80
C GLU A 191 -42.82 -27.64 32.01
N GLN A 192 -42.58 -26.42 31.53
CA GLN A 192 -43.56 -25.33 31.59
C GLN A 192 -44.84 -25.69 30.82
N GLU A 193 -44.74 -26.34 29.66
CA GLU A 193 -45.90 -26.77 28.91
C GLU A 193 -46.71 -27.85 29.67
N ARG A 194 -46.02 -28.80 30.32
CA ARG A 194 -46.66 -29.79 31.19
C ARG A 194 -47.39 -29.13 32.38
N GLN A 195 -46.78 -28.12 33.00
CA GLN A 195 -47.42 -27.37 34.09
C GLN A 195 -48.68 -26.64 33.60
N ARG A 196 -48.57 -25.91 32.48
CA ARG A 196 -49.73 -25.23 31.84
C ARG A 196 -50.85 -26.21 31.47
N LYS A 197 -50.52 -27.41 30.99
CA LYS A 197 -51.50 -28.46 30.71
C LYS A 197 -52.23 -28.91 31.98
N LYS A 198 -51.51 -29.11 33.08
CA LYS A 198 -52.10 -29.47 34.39
C LYS A 198 -53.00 -28.36 34.92
N GLU A 199 -52.58 -27.10 34.86
CA GLU A 199 -53.39 -25.95 35.28
C GLU A 199 -54.68 -25.82 34.45
N LYS A 200 -54.57 -25.94 33.12
CA LYS A 200 -55.74 -25.96 32.24
C LYS A 200 -56.71 -27.09 32.59
N GLN A 201 -56.21 -28.27 32.95
CA GLN A 201 -57.06 -29.38 33.40
C GLN A 201 -57.77 -29.06 34.73
N LYS A 202 -57.08 -28.46 35.70
CA LYS A 202 -57.69 -28.03 36.97
C LYS A 202 -58.83 -27.04 36.73
N ILE A 203 -58.57 -25.98 35.95
CA ILE A 203 -59.58 -24.97 35.62
C ILE A 203 -60.78 -25.61 34.90
N LYS A 204 -60.55 -26.57 33.99
CA LYS A 204 -61.65 -27.30 33.33
C LYS A 204 -62.51 -28.07 34.33
N MET A 205 -61.90 -28.75 35.31
CA MET A 205 -62.65 -29.46 36.36
C MET A 205 -63.46 -28.50 37.24
N GLU A 206 -62.87 -27.37 37.63
CA GLU A 206 -63.55 -26.34 38.42
C GLU A 206 -64.74 -25.74 37.65
N LEU A 207 -64.57 -25.43 36.36
CA LEU A 207 -65.66 -24.93 35.51
C LEU A 207 -66.80 -25.94 35.38
N GLU A 208 -66.49 -27.24 35.25
CA GLU A 208 -67.51 -28.29 35.20
C GLU A 208 -68.28 -28.38 36.53
N GLN A 209 -67.59 -28.29 37.67
CA GLN A 209 -68.24 -28.23 38.98
C GLN A 209 -69.15 -27.00 39.12
N PHE A 210 -68.69 -25.81 38.69
CA PHE A 210 -69.52 -24.61 38.69
C PHE A 210 -70.74 -24.73 37.79
N LYS A 211 -70.59 -25.37 36.63
CA LYS A 211 -71.71 -25.62 35.72
C LYS A 211 -72.76 -26.52 36.37
N GLN A 212 -72.34 -27.63 36.98
CA GLN A 212 -73.23 -28.55 37.71
C GLN A 212 -73.96 -27.84 38.86
N LEU A 213 -73.25 -27.03 39.65
CA LEU A 213 -73.86 -26.23 40.71
C LEU A 213 -74.86 -25.23 40.16
N SER A 214 -74.54 -24.53 39.06
CA SER A 214 -75.44 -23.59 38.40
C SER A 214 -76.72 -24.26 37.90
N GLU A 215 -76.60 -25.43 37.26
CA GLU A 215 -77.74 -26.23 36.82
C GLU A 215 -78.62 -26.66 37.99
N HIS A 216 -78.02 -27.11 39.09
CA HIS A 216 -78.75 -27.46 40.31
C HIS A 216 -79.51 -26.26 40.92
N PHE A 217 -78.88 -25.09 41.01
CA PHE A 217 -79.56 -23.88 41.50
C PHE A 217 -80.69 -23.42 40.57
N LYS A 218 -80.52 -23.54 39.24
CA LYS A 218 -81.58 -23.26 38.27
C LYS A 218 -82.79 -24.19 38.47
N SER A 219 -82.55 -25.48 38.67
CA SER A 219 -83.62 -26.46 38.94
C SER A 219 -84.35 -26.15 40.24
N LYS A 220 -83.63 -25.78 41.31
CA LYS A 220 -84.25 -25.36 42.58
C LYS A 220 -85.09 -24.10 42.41
N ALA A 221 -84.58 -23.08 41.73
CA ALA A 221 -85.32 -21.85 41.47
C ALA A 221 -86.59 -22.12 40.64
N PHE A 222 -86.54 -23.04 39.68
CA PHE A 222 -87.70 -23.46 38.90
C PHE A 222 -88.77 -24.12 39.77
N GLU A 223 -88.38 -25.04 40.68
CA GLU A 223 -89.33 -25.66 41.61
C GLU A 223 -89.91 -24.66 42.62
N GLU A 224 -89.10 -23.72 43.12
CA GLU A 224 -89.58 -22.63 43.98
C GLU A 224 -90.61 -21.75 43.27
N GLN A 225 -90.34 -21.38 42.01
CA GLN A 225 -91.27 -20.61 41.18
C GLN A 225 -92.57 -21.40 40.96
N ARG A 226 -92.48 -22.69 40.64
CA ARG A 226 -93.64 -23.57 40.49
C ARG A 226 -94.49 -23.64 41.75
N ILE A 227 -93.87 -23.75 42.94
CA ILE A 227 -94.58 -23.73 44.22
C ILE A 227 -95.23 -22.37 44.49
N ALA A 228 -94.54 -21.27 44.18
CA ALA A 228 -95.08 -19.92 44.32
C ALA A 228 -96.29 -19.69 43.41
N ASP A 229 -96.22 -20.15 42.15
CA ASP A 229 -97.32 -20.07 41.19
C ASP A 229 -98.53 -20.89 41.65
N MET A 230 -98.32 -22.10 42.19
CA MET A 230 -99.39 -22.92 42.78
C MET A 230 -100.07 -22.20 43.97
N LYS A 231 -99.28 -21.62 44.88
CA LYS A 231 -99.81 -20.83 46.02
C LYS A 231 -100.57 -19.59 45.54
N ALA A 232 -100.08 -18.91 44.51
CA ALA A 232 -100.74 -17.76 43.91
C ALA A 232 -102.08 -18.17 43.28
N GLN A 233 -102.12 -19.29 42.55
CA GLN A 233 -103.36 -19.83 41.99
C GLN A 233 -104.38 -20.21 43.08
N GLU A 234 -103.95 -20.88 44.15
CA GLU A 234 -104.81 -21.20 45.30
C GLU A 234 -105.35 -19.95 45.99
N TYR A 235 -104.49 -18.96 46.23
CA TYR A 235 -104.89 -17.67 46.79
C TYR A 235 -105.91 -16.96 45.89
N MET A 236 -105.68 -16.96 44.56
CA MET A 236 -106.60 -16.36 43.59
C MET A 236 -107.94 -17.09 43.55
N ARG A 237 -107.97 -18.44 43.63
CA ARG A 237 -109.22 -19.21 43.74
C ARG A 237 -109.97 -18.88 45.04
N GLY A 238 -109.27 -18.81 46.18
CA GLY A 238 -109.86 -18.45 47.47
C GLY A 238 -110.39 -17.01 47.49
N LYS A 239 -109.65 -16.06 46.90
CA LYS A 239 -110.10 -14.68 46.72
C LYS A 239 -111.35 -14.61 45.84
N GLN A 240 -111.33 -15.26 44.67
CA GLN A 240 -112.50 -15.32 43.78
C GLN A 240 -113.73 -15.94 44.46
N ALA A 241 -113.56 -16.96 45.31
CA ALA A 241 -114.67 -17.54 46.06
C ALA A 241 -115.25 -16.56 47.10
N ARG A 242 -114.39 -15.85 47.84
CA ARG A 242 -114.80 -14.79 48.77
C ARG A 242 -115.49 -13.63 48.06
N ASP A 243 -114.91 -13.15 46.96
CA ASP A 243 -115.48 -12.08 46.15
C ASP A 243 -116.84 -12.51 45.57
N LYS A 244 -116.98 -13.76 45.10
CA LYS A 244 -118.27 -14.32 44.66
C LYS A 244 -119.30 -14.41 45.81
N ALA A 245 -118.89 -14.81 47.02
CA ALA A 245 -119.77 -14.84 48.18
C ALA A 245 -120.25 -13.43 48.57
N ILE A 246 -119.33 -12.47 48.63
CA ILE A 246 -119.64 -11.06 48.88
C ILE A 246 -120.54 -10.49 47.78
N ILE A 247 -120.30 -10.83 46.51
CA ILE A 247 -121.16 -10.41 45.39
C ILE A 247 -122.55 -11.02 45.53
N ARG A 248 -122.68 -12.31 45.87
CA ARG A 248 -123.99 -12.95 46.09
C ARG A 248 -124.72 -12.34 47.28
N GLU A 249 -124.04 -12.09 48.39
CA GLU A 249 -124.63 -11.40 49.55
C GLU A 249 -125.05 -9.96 49.21
N ARG A 250 -124.22 -9.23 48.46
CA ARG A 250 -124.56 -7.90 47.95
C ARG A 250 -125.75 -7.98 47.00
N GLN A 251 -125.80 -8.96 46.11
CA GLN A 251 -126.93 -9.16 45.19
C GLN A 251 -128.22 -9.47 45.94
N LEU A 252 -128.19 -10.33 46.95
CA LEU A 252 -129.37 -10.61 47.78
C LEU A 252 -129.82 -9.36 48.56
N LYS A 253 -128.88 -8.62 49.16
CA LYS A 253 -129.18 -7.34 49.82
C LYS A 253 -129.71 -6.31 48.84
N LEU A 254 -129.16 -6.26 47.64
CA LEU A 254 -129.54 -5.31 46.60
C LEU A 254 -130.87 -5.70 45.96
N GLU A 255 -131.21 -6.99 45.87
CA GLU A 255 -132.53 -7.45 45.44
C GLU A 255 -133.60 -7.17 46.53
N GLN A 256 -133.27 -7.34 47.82
CA GLN A 256 -134.11 -6.92 48.93
C GLN A 256 -134.31 -5.39 48.92
N GLN A 257 -133.22 -4.63 48.81
CA GLN A 257 -133.24 -3.19 48.67
C GLN A 257 -133.89 -2.73 47.36
N GLN A 258 -133.85 -3.48 46.26
CA GLN A 258 -134.53 -3.16 45.01
C GLN A 258 -136.03 -3.45 45.10
N ARG A 259 -136.47 -4.45 45.86
CA ARG A 259 -137.91 -4.64 46.12
C ARG A 259 -138.47 -3.51 46.99
N GLU A 260 -137.70 -3.05 47.97
CA GLU A 260 -138.03 -1.90 48.82
C GLU A 260 -137.86 -0.55 48.07
N ALA A 261 -136.82 -0.44 47.24
CA ALA A 261 -136.52 0.74 46.45
C ALA A 261 -137.40 0.84 45.21
N ASP A 262 -137.83 -0.21 44.52
CA ASP A 262 -138.79 -0.11 43.40
C ASP A 262 -140.17 0.38 43.90
N ALA A 263 -140.51 0.10 45.16
CA ALA A 263 -141.67 0.69 45.82
C ALA A 263 -141.47 2.18 46.13
N LEU A 264 -140.26 2.59 46.54
CA LEU A 264 -139.89 3.99 46.82
C LEU A 264 -139.51 4.79 45.55
N LEU A 265 -139.04 4.15 44.48
CA LEU A 265 -138.53 4.71 43.23
C LEU A 265 -139.69 4.97 42.27
N LYS A 266 -140.80 4.22 42.34
CA LYS A 266 -142.09 4.67 41.76
C LYS A 266 -142.60 5.98 42.39
N LEU A 267 -142.22 6.25 43.64
CA LEU A 267 -142.56 7.49 44.37
C LEU A 267 -141.52 8.60 44.16
N GLN A 268 -140.25 8.23 43.93
CA GLN A 268 -139.11 9.17 43.86
C GLN A 268 -138.58 9.45 42.45
N THR A 269 -138.96 8.67 41.42
CA THR A 269 -138.71 8.98 39.98
C THR A 269 -139.39 10.26 39.51
N LYS A 270 -140.34 10.79 40.29
CA LYS A 270 -140.91 12.13 40.09
C LYS A 270 -140.10 13.27 40.71
N LEU A 271 -139.06 12.97 41.51
CA LEU A 271 -138.28 13.95 42.29
C LEU A 271 -136.76 13.91 42.02
N LEU A 272 -136.28 12.95 41.24
CA LEU A 272 -134.85 12.72 40.98
C LEU A 272 -134.45 12.87 39.50
N GLU A 273 -135.28 13.55 38.71
CA GLU A 273 -134.86 14.14 37.41
C GLU A 273 -134.07 15.46 37.59
N THR A 274 -133.87 15.95 38.83
CA THR A 274 -133.27 17.27 39.10
C THR A 274 -131.94 17.24 39.88
N LYS A 275 -131.22 16.11 39.96
CA LYS A 275 -129.99 16.03 40.79
C LYS A 275 -128.77 15.28 40.23
N ASN A 276 -128.78 14.86 38.97
CA ASN A 276 -127.67 14.12 38.34
C ASN A 276 -126.66 14.97 37.54
N GLU A 277 -126.55 16.26 37.84
CA GLU A 277 -125.61 17.18 37.15
C GLU A 277 -124.44 17.65 38.03
N ARG A 278 -124.21 17.06 39.23
CA ARG A 278 -123.20 17.57 40.18
C ARG A 278 -121.95 16.72 40.42
N GLU A 279 -121.81 15.54 39.80
CA GLU A 279 -120.66 14.63 40.07
C GLU A 279 -119.72 14.36 38.87
N GLU A 280 -119.95 14.97 37.70
CA GLU A 280 -119.02 14.83 36.55
C GLU A 280 -117.76 15.72 36.63
N MET A 281 -117.73 16.74 37.50
CA MET A 281 -116.68 17.78 37.47
C MET A 281 -115.40 17.48 38.28
N CYS A 282 -115.41 16.51 39.19
CA CYS A 282 -114.22 16.18 40.01
C CYS A 282 -113.23 15.23 39.32
N LEU A 283 -113.66 14.48 38.29
CA LEU A 283 -112.83 13.48 37.62
C LEU A 283 -111.83 14.05 36.58
N ARG A 284 -112.00 15.31 36.13
CA ARG A 284 -111.09 15.95 35.16
C ARG A 284 -109.85 16.63 35.77
N ARG A 285 -109.87 17.06 37.04
CA ARG A 285 -108.73 17.79 37.64
C ARG A 285 -107.49 16.93 37.92
N ASN A 286 -107.66 15.64 38.20
CA ASN A 286 -106.56 14.76 38.63
C ASN A 286 -105.70 14.20 37.47
N GLN A 287 -106.15 14.38 36.22
CA GLN A 287 -105.43 13.92 35.03
C GLN A 287 -104.41 14.97 34.52
N GLU A 288 -104.67 16.28 34.75
CA GLU A 288 -103.80 17.36 34.29
C GLU A 288 -102.54 17.59 35.17
N GLU A 289 -102.59 17.32 36.47
CA GLU A 289 -101.43 17.50 37.36
C GLU A 289 -100.29 16.52 37.05
N LYS A 290 -100.64 15.25 36.78
CA LYS A 290 -99.67 14.21 36.43
C LYS A 290 -99.00 14.43 35.07
N GLU A 291 -99.71 15.03 34.13
CA GLU A 291 -99.16 15.35 32.80
C GLU A 291 -98.19 16.53 32.84
N ARG A 292 -98.41 17.51 33.73
CA ARG A 292 -97.52 18.67 33.92
C ARG A 292 -96.19 18.29 34.58
N GLU A 293 -96.18 17.34 35.51
CA GLU A 293 -94.95 16.84 36.15
C GLU A 293 -94.07 16.03 35.19
N PHE A 294 -94.68 15.23 34.31
CA PHE A 294 -93.95 14.45 33.30
C PHE A 294 -93.24 15.35 32.28
N ARG A 295 -93.94 16.37 31.76
CA ARG A 295 -93.36 17.35 30.81
C ARG A 295 -92.24 18.22 31.42
N ARG A 296 -92.20 18.41 32.74
CA ARG A 296 -91.08 19.11 33.41
C ARG A 296 -89.83 18.24 33.48
N LYS A 297 -89.97 16.96 33.84
CA LYS A 297 -88.86 16.01 33.96
C LYS A 297 -88.16 15.72 32.61
N GLU A 298 -88.91 15.63 31.51
CA GLU A 298 -88.31 15.45 30.17
C GLU A 298 -87.50 16.67 29.72
N LYS A 299 -87.99 17.89 30.00
CA LYS A 299 -87.27 19.12 29.67
C LYS A 299 -85.97 19.25 30.46
N GLU A 300 -85.99 18.93 31.74
CA GLU A 300 -84.78 18.97 32.59
C GLU A 300 -83.75 17.91 32.18
N ALA A 301 -84.18 16.69 31.84
CA ALA A 301 -83.30 15.64 31.35
C ALA A 301 -82.66 16.03 30.00
N ALA A 302 -83.43 16.64 29.09
CA ALA A 302 -82.92 17.13 27.81
C ALA A 302 -81.90 18.28 27.98
N ILE A 303 -82.14 19.20 28.94
CA ILE A 303 -81.22 20.30 29.25
C ILE A 303 -79.90 19.75 29.84
N LYS A 304 -79.97 18.81 30.78
CA LYS A 304 -78.79 18.17 31.37
C LYS A 304 -77.96 17.41 30.33
N LYS A 305 -78.61 16.68 29.43
CA LYS A 305 -77.93 15.97 28.33
C LYS A 305 -77.20 16.95 27.40
N LYS A 306 -77.84 18.04 27.01
CA LYS A 306 -77.23 19.09 26.17
C LYS A 306 -76.07 19.80 26.87
N ALA A 307 -76.13 20.00 28.19
CA ALA A 307 -75.02 20.57 28.95
C ALA A 307 -73.80 19.62 28.97
N LEU A 308 -74.03 18.33 29.25
CA LEU A 308 -72.97 17.32 29.23
C LEU A 308 -72.32 17.16 27.84
N GLU A 309 -73.11 17.20 26.77
CA GLU A 309 -72.59 17.14 25.40
C GLU A 309 -71.66 18.33 25.10
N LYS A 310 -72.04 19.55 25.50
CA LYS A 310 -71.18 20.74 25.36
C LYS A 310 -69.89 20.65 26.18
N ASP A 311 -69.96 20.14 27.41
CA ASP A 311 -68.77 19.96 28.26
C ASP A 311 -67.81 18.93 27.64
N LEU A 312 -68.33 17.84 27.08
CA LEU A 312 -67.53 16.83 26.37
C LEU A 312 -66.88 17.39 25.10
N GLU A 313 -67.56 18.26 24.35
CA GLU A 313 -66.99 18.95 23.19
C GLU A 313 -65.82 19.86 23.59
N ILE A 314 -65.96 20.61 24.69
CA ILE A 314 -64.89 21.47 25.21
C ILE A 314 -63.68 20.62 25.61
N VAL A 315 -63.87 19.53 26.36
CA VAL A 315 -62.78 18.64 26.79
C VAL A 315 -62.09 17.95 25.59
N ARG A 316 -62.85 17.52 24.58
CA ARG A 316 -62.26 16.96 23.34
C ARG A 316 -61.44 18.01 22.60
N ALA A 317 -61.93 19.25 22.53
CA ALA A 317 -61.21 20.34 21.88
C ALA A 317 -59.91 20.72 22.62
N THR A 318 -59.91 20.70 23.96
CA THR A 318 -58.68 20.93 24.74
C THR A 318 -57.70 19.78 24.58
N GLN A 319 -58.16 18.53 24.63
CA GLN A 319 -57.33 17.35 24.43
C GLN A 319 -56.66 17.34 23.04
N LEU A 320 -57.41 17.69 21.98
CA LEU A 320 -56.86 17.82 20.63
C LEU A 320 -55.80 18.91 20.53
N LYS A 321 -56.02 20.06 21.16
CA LYS A 321 -55.03 21.16 21.20
C LYS A 321 -53.77 20.77 21.97
N GLU A 322 -53.90 20.07 23.09
CA GLU A 322 -52.77 19.56 23.88
C GLU A 322 -51.96 18.52 23.09
N HIS A 323 -52.64 17.58 22.43
CA HIS A 323 -51.99 16.61 21.55
C HIS A 323 -51.25 17.27 20.38
N GLN A 324 -51.85 18.30 19.76
CA GLN A 324 -51.18 19.09 18.72
C GLN A 324 -49.93 19.80 19.24
N LYS A 325 -49.98 20.37 20.45
CA LYS A 325 -48.81 21.00 21.09
C LYS A 325 -47.71 19.98 21.40
N ALA A 326 -48.07 18.81 21.95
CA ALA A 326 -47.12 17.74 22.23
C ALA A 326 -46.41 17.28 20.94
N LYS A 327 -47.17 17.02 19.88
CA LYS A 327 -46.64 16.65 18.56
C LYS A 327 -45.76 17.75 17.96
N ALA A 328 -46.11 19.03 18.15
CA ALA A 328 -45.27 20.15 17.70
C ALA A 328 -43.92 20.18 18.44
N ILE A 329 -43.91 19.92 19.75
CA ILE A 329 -42.68 19.85 20.55
C ILE A 329 -41.80 18.68 20.10
N GLU A 330 -42.37 17.51 19.86
CA GLU A 330 -41.64 16.34 19.32
C GLU A 330 -40.99 16.68 17.97
N MET A 331 -41.76 17.22 17.02
CA MET A 331 -41.21 17.63 15.72
C MET A 331 -40.09 18.67 15.84
N THR A 332 -40.15 19.58 16.83
CA THR A 332 -39.04 20.52 17.07
C THR A 332 -37.81 19.85 17.65
N ARG A 333 -37.97 18.87 18.54
CA ARG A 333 -36.85 18.09 19.08
C ARG A 333 -36.18 17.27 17.98
N ASP A 334 -36.97 16.57 17.17
CA ASP A 334 -36.47 15.78 16.04
C ASP A 334 -35.69 16.65 15.04
N LYS A 335 -36.17 17.87 14.77
CA LYS A 335 -35.45 18.84 13.94
C LYS A 335 -34.10 19.25 14.54
N ILE A 336 -34.07 19.56 15.84
CA ILE A 336 -32.83 19.94 16.53
C ILE A 336 -31.84 18.77 16.53
N GLU A 337 -32.31 17.55 16.83
CA GLU A 337 -31.47 16.34 16.80
C GLU A 337 -30.94 16.06 15.39
N PHE A 338 -31.79 16.23 14.37
CA PHE A 338 -31.39 16.13 12.97
C PHE A 338 -30.34 17.17 12.59
N ASP A 339 -30.53 18.44 12.98
CA ASP A 339 -29.58 19.52 12.70
C ASP A 339 -28.23 19.28 13.39
N ILE A 340 -28.23 18.76 14.63
CA ILE A 340 -27.02 18.36 15.35
C ILE A 340 -26.30 17.20 14.62
N ALA A 341 -27.05 16.19 14.17
CA ALA A 341 -26.48 15.07 13.43
C ALA A 341 -25.88 15.54 12.09
N LEU A 342 -26.58 16.42 11.38
CA LEU A 342 -26.12 17.00 10.12
C LEU A 342 -24.88 17.86 10.32
N ALA A 343 -24.83 18.68 11.36
CA ALA A 343 -23.63 19.47 11.71
C ALA A 343 -22.42 18.59 12.05
N LYS A 344 -22.62 17.46 12.73
CA LYS A 344 -21.55 16.47 12.99
C LYS A 344 -21.03 15.86 11.70
N LEU A 345 -21.91 15.41 10.81
CA LEU A 345 -21.53 14.87 9.50
C LEU A 345 -20.77 15.90 8.66
N MET A 346 -21.25 17.14 8.59
CA MET A 346 -20.55 18.22 7.89
C MET A 346 -19.16 18.49 8.46
N ALA A 347 -19.00 18.41 9.79
CA ALA A 347 -17.70 18.59 10.44
C ALA A 347 -16.74 17.41 10.17
N GLU A 348 -17.26 16.19 10.08
CA GLU A 348 -16.49 15.00 9.69
C GLU A 348 -16.04 15.09 8.22
N GLU A 349 -16.95 15.43 7.30
CA GLU A 349 -16.62 15.64 5.89
C GLU A 349 -15.58 16.77 5.71
N ALA A 350 -15.69 17.86 6.47
CA ALA A 350 -14.72 18.94 6.43
C ALA A 350 -13.32 18.48 6.87
N LYS A 351 -13.24 17.66 7.94
CA LYS A 351 -11.97 17.07 8.40
C LYS A 351 -11.39 16.11 7.36
N GLU A 352 -12.21 15.32 6.69
CA GLU A 352 -11.75 14.45 5.61
C GLU A 352 -11.22 15.23 4.41
N LYS A 353 -11.94 16.28 3.98
CA LYS A 353 -11.48 17.19 2.92
C LYS A 353 -10.17 17.87 3.28
N GLU A 354 -10.00 18.33 4.53
CA GLU A 354 -8.75 18.95 4.99
C GLU A 354 -7.58 17.96 4.96
N LYS A 355 -7.81 16.70 5.37
CA LYS A 355 -6.79 15.63 5.26
C LYS A 355 -6.42 15.36 3.80
N GLN A 356 -7.40 15.31 2.91
CA GLN A 356 -7.17 15.13 1.47
C GLN A 356 -6.38 16.30 0.88
N GLU A 357 -6.71 17.54 1.22
CA GLU A 357 -5.96 18.72 0.79
C GLU A 357 -4.52 18.71 1.31
N LYS A 358 -4.30 18.30 2.56
CA LYS A 358 -2.94 18.16 3.12
C LYS A 358 -2.13 17.14 2.34
N LEU A 359 -2.73 15.98 2.05
CA LEU A 359 -2.09 14.94 1.25
C LEU A 359 -1.77 15.43 -0.18
N LEU A 360 -2.69 16.13 -0.83
CA LEU A 360 -2.47 16.71 -2.15
C LEU A 360 -1.33 17.75 -2.13
N LYS A 361 -1.30 18.63 -1.12
CA LYS A 361 -0.21 19.60 -0.94
C LYS A 361 1.14 18.91 -0.71
N GLU A 362 1.19 17.80 0.03
CA GLU A 362 2.40 17.00 0.20
C GLU A 362 2.84 16.34 -1.11
N GLN A 363 1.91 15.78 -1.88
CA GLN A 363 2.19 15.22 -3.21
C GLN A 363 2.69 16.29 -4.19
N GLU A 364 2.12 17.50 -4.16
CA GLU A 364 2.57 18.63 -4.97
C GLU A 364 3.99 19.07 -4.58
N LYS A 365 4.29 19.15 -3.29
CA LYS A 365 5.65 19.43 -2.80
C LYS A 365 6.64 18.38 -3.29
N TYR A 366 6.31 17.10 -3.11
CA TYR A 366 7.15 15.99 -3.59
C TYR A 366 7.35 16.02 -5.10
N ARG A 367 6.29 16.30 -5.87
CA ARG A 367 6.37 16.49 -7.32
C ARG A 367 7.29 17.67 -7.69
N ALA A 368 7.18 18.80 -6.99
CA ALA A 368 8.04 19.96 -7.21
C ALA A 368 9.51 19.65 -6.88
N GLU A 369 9.77 18.89 -5.81
CA GLU A 369 11.11 18.42 -5.45
C GLU A 369 11.71 17.53 -6.54
N ILE A 370 10.95 16.56 -7.07
CA ILE A 370 11.41 15.72 -8.19
C ILE A 370 11.73 16.57 -9.42
N ILE A 371 10.85 17.52 -9.76
CA ILE A 371 11.10 18.43 -10.90
C ILE A 371 12.38 19.24 -10.68
N ASN A 372 12.63 19.73 -9.47
CA ASN A 372 13.85 20.45 -9.14
C ASN A 372 15.09 19.56 -9.20
N GLN A 373 15.00 18.32 -8.73
CA GLN A 373 16.09 17.34 -8.85
C GLN A 373 16.39 17.00 -10.32
N MET A 374 15.36 16.85 -11.17
CA MET A 374 15.53 16.65 -12.60
C MET A 374 16.20 17.87 -13.25
N LYS A 375 15.74 19.08 -12.95
CA LYS A 375 16.36 20.33 -13.43
C LYS A 375 17.82 20.44 -12.99
N GLN A 376 18.15 20.10 -11.75
CA GLN A 376 19.52 20.11 -11.25
C GLN A 376 20.39 19.07 -11.96
N LYS A 377 19.90 17.85 -12.17
CA LYS A 377 20.63 16.82 -12.93
C LYS A 377 20.82 17.21 -14.40
N GLU A 378 19.81 17.80 -15.03
CA GLU A 378 19.93 18.33 -16.40
C GLU A 378 20.94 19.47 -16.47
N PHE A 379 20.94 20.38 -15.50
CA PHE A 379 21.91 21.47 -15.41
C PHE A 379 23.34 20.93 -15.26
N GLN A 380 23.54 19.98 -14.34
CA GLN A 380 24.84 19.30 -14.17
C GLN A 380 25.29 18.60 -15.45
N LYS A 381 24.38 17.92 -16.15
CA LYS A 381 24.67 17.27 -17.44
C LYS A 381 25.07 18.29 -18.51
N ARG A 382 24.37 19.42 -18.60
CA ARG A 382 24.70 20.51 -19.52
C ARG A 382 26.05 21.15 -19.20
N GLU A 383 26.34 21.42 -17.94
CA GLU A 383 27.62 21.98 -17.51
C GLU A 383 28.77 21.00 -17.76
N LYS A 384 28.59 19.70 -17.50
CA LYS A 384 29.59 18.69 -17.84
C LYS A 384 29.86 18.64 -19.34
N GLN A 385 28.81 18.62 -20.17
CA GLN A 385 28.95 18.68 -21.63
C GLN A 385 29.62 19.98 -22.11
N ARG A 386 29.38 21.10 -21.42
CA ARG A 386 30.03 22.38 -21.72
C ARG A 386 31.52 22.33 -21.39
N LEU A 387 31.88 21.78 -20.23
CA LEU A 387 33.28 21.59 -19.83
C LEU A 387 33.99 20.65 -20.80
N GLU A 388 33.40 19.50 -21.14
CA GLU A 388 33.93 18.55 -22.13
C GLU A 388 34.15 19.23 -23.50
N ARG A 389 33.23 20.10 -23.94
CA ARG A 389 33.43 20.91 -25.16
C ARG A 389 34.58 21.90 -25.04
N ILE A 390 34.72 22.58 -23.91
CA ILE A 390 35.81 23.54 -23.68
C ILE A 390 37.15 22.79 -23.64
N GLU A 391 37.21 21.66 -22.96
CA GLU A 391 38.39 20.79 -22.89
C GLU A 391 38.78 20.30 -24.29
N PHE A 392 37.82 19.81 -25.07
CA PHE A 392 38.05 19.41 -26.46
C PHE A 392 38.58 20.58 -27.31
N MET A 393 38.03 21.78 -27.17
CA MET A 393 38.53 22.96 -27.89
C MET A 393 39.95 23.34 -27.47
N ASN A 394 40.26 23.28 -26.17
CA ASN A 394 41.60 23.54 -25.64
C ASN A 394 42.61 22.48 -26.11
N GLU A 395 42.23 21.21 -26.21
CA GLU A 395 43.08 20.15 -26.77
C GLU A 395 43.36 20.39 -28.26
N GLN A 396 42.35 20.78 -29.03
CA GLN A 396 42.53 21.15 -30.44
C GLN A 396 43.45 22.36 -30.61
N GLU A 397 43.37 23.35 -29.71
CA GLU A 397 44.29 24.49 -29.71
C GLU A 397 45.72 24.09 -29.36
N LYS A 398 45.92 23.25 -28.33
CA LYS A 398 47.24 22.71 -27.96
C LYS A 398 47.86 21.89 -29.09
N GLU A 399 47.07 21.07 -29.79
CA GLU A 399 47.57 20.28 -30.92
C GLU A 399 47.93 21.19 -32.11
N LYS A 400 47.13 22.25 -32.37
CA LYS A 400 47.48 23.27 -33.37
C LYS A 400 48.76 24.02 -33.01
N GLU A 401 48.95 24.39 -31.75
CA GLU A 401 50.19 25.00 -31.27
C GLU A 401 51.39 24.06 -31.41
N ARG A 402 51.21 22.77 -31.09
CA ARG A 402 52.23 21.74 -31.29
C ARG A 402 52.62 21.60 -32.76
N ILE A 403 51.64 21.53 -33.67
CA ILE A 403 51.88 21.48 -35.13
C ILE A 403 52.62 22.74 -35.58
N LYS A 404 52.22 23.94 -35.12
CA LYS A 404 52.94 25.20 -35.42
C LYS A 404 54.38 25.17 -34.92
N ASN A 405 54.61 24.69 -33.70
CA ASN A 405 55.95 24.57 -33.12
C ASN A 405 56.82 23.58 -33.90
N ILE A 406 56.27 22.42 -34.29
CA ILE A 406 56.95 21.45 -35.16
C ILE A 406 57.29 22.07 -36.51
N GLN A 407 56.35 22.77 -37.14
CA GLN A 407 56.59 23.49 -38.41
C GLN A 407 57.67 24.56 -38.26
N MET A 408 57.72 25.29 -37.14
CA MET A 408 58.75 26.29 -36.88
C MET A 408 60.14 25.66 -36.71
N ILE A 409 60.24 24.54 -35.99
CA ILE A 409 61.49 23.77 -35.84
C ILE A 409 61.94 23.19 -37.19
N ILE A 410 61.02 22.66 -38.00
CA ILE A 410 61.32 22.16 -39.35
C ILE A 410 61.86 23.28 -40.23
N LYS A 411 61.22 24.46 -40.23
CA LYS A 411 61.69 25.64 -40.98
C LYS A 411 63.10 26.05 -40.53
N SER A 412 63.33 26.19 -39.23
CA SER A 412 64.66 26.53 -38.68
C SER A 412 65.74 25.52 -39.06
N LYS A 413 65.42 24.21 -39.10
CA LYS A 413 66.37 23.18 -39.56
C LYS A 413 66.65 23.24 -41.06
N ILE A 414 65.63 23.51 -41.88
CA ILE A 414 65.79 23.71 -43.33
C ILE A 414 66.63 24.95 -43.62
N ASP A 415 66.39 26.05 -42.91
CA ASP A 415 67.18 27.27 -43.04
C ASP A 415 68.63 27.03 -42.59
N GLY A 416 68.85 26.28 -41.49
CA GLY A 416 70.19 25.84 -41.09
C GLY A 416 70.91 24.97 -42.14
N MET A 417 70.18 24.14 -42.91
CA MET A 417 70.74 23.39 -44.04
C MET A 417 71.13 24.31 -45.22
N ARG A 418 70.42 25.42 -45.42
CA ARG A 418 70.74 26.43 -46.43
C ARG A 418 71.98 27.25 -46.02
N ASP A 419 72.07 27.63 -44.75
CA ASP A 419 73.23 28.34 -44.18
C ASP A 419 74.51 27.49 -44.22
N ALA A 420 74.38 26.16 -44.09
CA ALA A 420 75.47 25.20 -44.23
C ALA A 420 75.91 24.96 -45.70
N LYS A 421 75.36 25.70 -46.69
CA LYS A 421 75.68 25.63 -48.13
C LYS A 421 75.49 24.25 -48.77
N ILE A 422 74.49 23.48 -48.33
CA ILE A 422 74.13 22.20 -48.95
C ILE A 422 73.45 22.45 -50.31
N PRO A 423 73.77 21.71 -51.38
CA PRO A 423 73.16 21.89 -52.69
C PRO A 423 71.62 21.75 -52.66
N GLU A 424 70.96 22.72 -53.29
CA GLU A 424 69.51 22.97 -53.19
C GLU A 424 68.60 21.86 -53.77
N LYS A 425 69.19 20.91 -54.51
CA LYS A 425 68.52 19.70 -54.99
C LYS A 425 68.15 18.75 -53.84
N PHE A 426 68.99 18.68 -52.80
CA PHE A 426 68.76 17.82 -51.64
C PHE A 426 67.84 18.50 -50.61
N VAL A 427 67.97 19.81 -50.42
CA VAL A 427 67.09 20.61 -49.57
C VAL A 427 65.63 20.55 -50.05
N ARG A 428 65.39 20.69 -51.36
CA ARG A 428 64.05 20.52 -51.98
C ARG A 428 63.53 19.08 -51.91
N GLY A 429 64.41 18.09 -51.89
CA GLY A 429 64.05 16.68 -51.67
C GLY A 429 63.51 16.44 -50.26
N CYS A 430 64.19 16.99 -49.25
CA CYS A 430 63.77 16.94 -47.85
C CYS A 430 62.47 17.72 -47.60
N GLU A 431 62.30 18.91 -48.17
CA GLU A 431 61.06 19.70 -48.09
C GLU A 431 59.85 18.93 -48.63
N ARG A 432 60.00 18.24 -49.77
CA ARG A 432 58.93 17.40 -50.34
C ARG A 432 58.62 16.19 -49.47
N GLN A 433 59.64 15.50 -48.95
CA GLN A 433 59.42 14.34 -48.08
C GLN A 433 58.72 14.72 -46.76
N LEU A 434 59.07 15.86 -46.15
CA LEU A 434 58.46 16.35 -44.92
C LEU A 434 57.02 16.87 -45.12
N GLN A 435 56.70 17.43 -46.29
CA GLN A 435 55.33 17.81 -46.65
C GLN A 435 54.41 16.61 -46.94
N THR A 436 54.96 15.45 -47.29
CA THR A 436 54.17 14.24 -47.59
C THR A 436 53.79 13.47 -46.31
N THR A 437 54.44 13.77 -45.18
CA THR A 437 54.25 13.10 -43.88
C THR A 437 53.44 13.92 -42.86
N SER A 438 52.87 15.07 -43.26
CA SER A 438 52.11 15.99 -42.39
C SER A 438 50.62 15.69 -42.37
#